data_AF-A0A7J9KF81-F1
#
_entry.id   AF-A0A7J9KF81-F1
#
_cell.length_a   1.000
_cell.length_b   1.000
_cell.length_c   1.000
_cell.angle_alpha   90.00
_cell.angle_beta   90.00
_cell.angle_gamma   90.00
#
_symmetry.space_group_name_H-M   'P 1'
#
loop_
_entity.id
_entity.type
_entity.pdbx_description
1 polymer ?
#
loop_
_entity_poly.entity_id
_entity_poly.type
_entity_poly.pdbx_seq_one_letter_code
_entity_poly.pdbx_strand_id
1 'polypeptide(L)'
;MGLPWYRVHTIVLNDHGRLLSIYIMHTALVAGWVGSMALNELAIFYPSDPVLDPMYLELRRCCRTTYYVFWLVLLGGYLELGVACFGFGAFHVTGLYGPRIWVLDPYGLIGK
;
A
#
# COMPACT_ATOMS: atom_id res chain seq x y z
N MET A 1 12.73 -40.25 2.59
CA MET A 1 13.07 -39.27 1.54
C MET A 1 12.55 -37.92 2.00
N GLY A 2 13.40 -36.88 2.02
CA GLY A 2 13.03 -35.54 2.50
C GLY A 2 12.08 -34.81 1.54
N LEU A 3 11.51 -33.68 1.97
CA LEU A 3 10.68 -32.83 1.12
C LEU A 3 11.52 -32.21 -0.01
N PRO A 4 10.99 -32.09 -1.24
CA PRO A 4 11.62 -31.29 -2.30
C PRO A 4 11.75 -29.81 -1.91
N TRP A 5 12.80 -29.13 -2.37
CA TRP A 5 13.14 -27.75 -1.99
C TRP A 5 11.99 -26.74 -2.17
N TYR A 6 11.18 -26.89 -3.21
CA TYR A 6 10.05 -26.00 -3.50
C TYR A 6 8.82 -26.26 -2.62
N ARG A 7 8.81 -27.33 -1.81
CA ARG A 7 7.72 -27.67 -0.89
C ARG A 7 8.05 -27.41 0.58
N VAL A 8 9.18 -26.80 0.90
CA VAL A 8 9.60 -26.62 2.30
C VAL A 8 8.59 -25.86 3.16
N HIS A 9 7.81 -24.94 2.56
CA HIS A 9 6.76 -24.21 3.28
C HIS A 9 5.50 -25.03 3.57
N THR A 10 5.32 -26.23 3.00
CA THR A 10 4.13 -27.05 3.33
C THR A 10 4.16 -27.55 4.78
N ILE A 11 5.31 -27.50 5.44
CA ILE A 11 5.47 -27.93 6.84
C ILE A 11 4.61 -27.12 7.82
N VAL A 12 4.27 -25.88 7.48
CA VAL A 12 3.54 -24.97 8.38
C VAL A 12 2.01 -25.01 8.17
N LEU A 13 1.52 -25.75 7.17
CA LEU A 13 0.10 -25.74 6.82
C LEU A 13 -0.83 -26.20 7.95
N ASN A 14 -0.36 -27.09 8.83
CA ASN A 14 -1.13 -27.61 9.97
C ASN A 14 -0.70 -27.01 11.33
N ASP A 15 0.23 -26.04 11.34
CA ASP A 15 0.69 -25.36 12.56
C ASP A 15 0.27 -23.89 12.51
N HIS A 16 -0.89 -23.60 13.10
CA HIS A 16 -1.47 -22.26 13.09
C HIS A 16 -0.57 -21.21 13.76
N GLY A 17 0.21 -21.59 14.79
CA GLY A 17 1.09 -20.66 15.49
C GLY A 17 2.25 -20.21 14.61
N ARG A 18 2.90 -21.16 13.93
CA ARG A 18 3.95 -20.84 12.95
C ARG A 18 3.40 -20.13 11.72
N LEU A 19 2.19 -20.49 11.28
CA LEU A 19 1.55 -19.85 10.12
C LEU A 19 1.24 -18.38 10.40
N LEU A 20 0.71 -18.07 11.59
CA LEU A 20 0.50 -16.70 12.04
C LEU A 20 1.83 -15.92 12.12
N SER A 21 2.88 -16.52 12.67
CA SER A 21 4.21 -15.88 12.74
C SER A 21 4.74 -15.51 11.35
N ILE A 22 4.62 -16.40 10.37
CA ILE A 22 5.02 -16.13 8.98
C ILE A 22 4.17 -15.00 8.38
N TYR A 23 2.87 -14.99 8.65
CA TYR A 23 1.99 -13.93 8.16
C TYR A 23 2.38 -12.56 8.73
N ILE A 24 2.67 -12.50 10.03
CA ILE A 24 3.17 -11.28 10.68
C ILE A 24 4.53 -10.88 10.10
N MET A 25 5.47 -11.81 9.94
CA MET A 25 6.78 -11.55 9.34
C MET A 25 6.65 -11.02 7.90
N HIS A 26 5.83 -11.65 7.08
CA HIS A 26 5.59 -11.24 5.71
C HIS A 26 4.98 -9.83 5.67
N THR A 27 3.96 -9.56 6.49
CA THR A 27 3.34 -8.23 6.60
C THR A 27 4.35 -7.17 7.04
N ALA A 28 5.22 -7.49 8.01
CA ALA A 28 6.28 -6.59 8.45
C ALA A 28 7.33 -6.31 7.37
N LEU A 29 7.73 -7.34 6.60
CA LEU A 29 8.65 -7.18 5.46
C LEU A 29 8.04 -6.32 4.36
N VAL A 30 6.77 -6.55 4.04
CA VAL A 30 6.04 -5.74 3.06
C VAL A 30 5.91 -4.29 3.53
N ALA A 31 5.54 -4.06 4.80
CA ALA A 31 5.46 -2.71 5.37
C ALA A 31 6.82 -2.00 5.38
N GLY A 32 7.88 -2.71 5.78
CA GLY A 32 9.25 -2.19 5.77
C GLY A 32 9.75 -1.85 4.36
N TRP A 33 9.41 -2.67 3.37
CA TRP A 33 9.73 -2.42 1.97
C TRP A 33 8.97 -1.21 1.40
N VAL A 34 7.68 -1.08 1.70
CA VAL A 34 6.88 0.10 1.34
C VAL A 34 7.47 1.37 1.97
N GLY A 35 7.84 1.31 3.25
CA GLY A 35 8.46 2.44 3.95
C GLY A 35 9.83 2.84 3.38
N SER A 36 10.70 1.87 3.09
CA SER A 36 12.01 2.17 2.50
C SER A 36 11.91 2.70 1.07
N MET A 37 10.96 2.22 0.27
CA MET A 37 10.67 2.79 -1.05
C MET A 37 10.16 4.23 -0.97
N ALA A 38 9.28 4.53 0.00
CA ALA A 38 8.81 5.89 0.24
C ALA A 38 9.94 6.84 0.68
N LEU A 39 10.79 6.40 1.62
CA LEU A 39 11.93 7.17 2.09
C LEU A 39 12.98 7.39 0.98
N ASN A 40 13.23 6.38 0.16
CA ASN A 40 14.16 6.48 -0.96
C ASN A 40 13.68 7.51 -1.99
N GLU A 41 12.40 7.45 -2.37
CA GLU A 41 11.84 8.43 -3.30
C GLU A 41 11.81 9.85 -2.71
N LEU A 42 11.52 10.00 -1.42
CA LEU A 42 11.58 11.30 -0.74
C LEU A 42 13.01 11.87 -0.70
N ALA A 43 14.02 11.02 -0.51
CA ALA A 43 15.41 11.45 -0.40
C ALA A 43 16.00 12.00 -1.71
N ILE A 44 15.46 11.59 -2.86
CA ILE A 44 15.87 12.08 -4.19
C ILE A 44 14.87 13.09 -4.78
N PHE A 45 13.79 13.40 -4.07
CA PHE A 45 12.74 14.30 -4.56
C PHE A 45 13.20 15.76 -4.56
N TYR A 46 13.05 16.45 -5.70
CA TYR A 46 13.37 17.86 -5.87
C TYR A 46 12.09 18.68 -6.12
N PRO A 47 11.58 19.44 -5.13
CA PRO A 47 10.26 20.08 -5.22
C PRO A 47 10.24 21.49 -5.83
N SER A 48 11.22 21.89 -6.64
CA SER A 48 11.39 23.30 -7.00
C SER A 48 10.47 23.83 -8.11
N ASP A 49 10.07 23.00 -9.07
CA ASP A 49 9.14 23.42 -10.14
C ASP A 49 8.06 22.38 -10.41
N PRO A 50 6.89 22.49 -9.76
CA PRO A 50 5.79 21.55 -9.94
C PRO A 50 5.08 21.66 -11.30
N VAL A 51 5.38 22.69 -12.10
CA VAL A 51 4.76 22.91 -13.43
C VAL A 51 5.57 22.23 -14.52
N LEU A 52 6.90 22.40 -14.50
CA LEU A 52 7.80 21.86 -15.53
C LEU A 52 8.38 20.49 -15.15
N ASP A 53 8.51 20.18 -13.86
CA ASP A 53 9.01 18.90 -13.36
C ASP A 53 8.08 18.29 -12.27
N PRO A 54 6.87 17.85 -12.67
CA PRO A 54 5.88 17.35 -11.74
C PRO A 54 6.21 15.96 -11.19
N MET A 55 5.78 15.73 -9.94
CA MET A 55 5.98 14.49 -9.17
C MET A 55 5.70 13.18 -9.93
N TYR A 56 4.74 13.14 -10.88
CA TYR A 56 4.42 11.91 -11.60
C TYR A 56 5.50 11.47 -12.60
N LEU A 57 6.41 12.37 -12.99
CA LEU A 57 7.57 12.04 -13.80
C LEU A 57 8.65 11.37 -12.94
N GLU A 58 8.83 11.83 -11.70
CA GLU A 58 9.91 11.41 -10.79
C GLU A 58 9.52 10.29 -9.80
N LEU A 59 8.32 10.30 -9.19
CA LEU A 59 7.86 9.38 -8.14
C LEU A 59 6.94 8.24 -8.63
N ARG A 60 7.31 7.59 -9.74
CA ARG A 60 6.45 6.55 -10.36
C ARG A 60 6.53 5.18 -9.68
N ARG A 61 7.55 4.88 -8.85
CA ARG A 61 7.79 3.51 -8.35
C ARG A 61 7.12 3.22 -7.00
N CYS A 62 7.10 4.15 -6.05
CA CYS A 62 6.48 3.95 -4.73
C CYS A 62 4.96 3.93 -4.86
N CYS A 63 4.36 4.97 -5.46
CA CYS A 63 2.91 5.09 -5.62
C CYS A 63 2.30 3.92 -6.41
N ARG A 64 3.01 3.44 -7.44
CA ARG A 64 2.58 2.29 -8.25
C ARG A 64 2.66 0.97 -7.48
N THR A 65 3.70 0.78 -6.68
CA THR A 65 3.87 -0.53 -6.03
C THR A 65 3.05 -0.64 -4.74
N THR A 66 2.84 0.47 -4.02
CA THR A 66 1.96 0.47 -2.84
C THR A 66 0.52 0.14 -3.20
N TYR A 67 -0.03 0.63 -4.32
CA TYR A 67 -1.40 0.27 -4.69
C TYR A 67 -1.54 -1.23 -5.01
N TYR A 68 -0.59 -1.83 -5.74
CA TYR A 68 -0.67 -3.25 -6.10
C TYR A 68 -0.56 -4.14 -4.85
N VAL A 69 0.36 -3.80 -3.95
CA VAL A 69 0.58 -4.53 -2.70
C VAL A 69 -0.62 -4.38 -1.76
N PHE A 70 -1.18 -3.18 -1.63
CA PHE A 70 -2.36 -2.91 -0.83
C PHE A 70 -3.58 -3.69 -1.34
N TRP A 71 -3.78 -3.74 -2.66
CA TRP A 71 -4.91 -4.45 -3.26
C TRP A 71 -4.78 -5.98 -3.14
N LEU A 72 -3.56 -6.52 -3.24
CA LEU A 72 -3.28 -7.95 -3.03
C LEU A 72 -3.51 -8.41 -1.57
N VAL A 73 -3.30 -7.54 -0.60
CA VAL A 73 -3.48 -7.84 0.84
C VAL A 73 -4.95 -7.78 1.28
N LEU A 74 -5.80 -7.05 0.55
CA LEU A 74 -7.21 -6.81 0.93
C LEU A 74 -8.23 -7.84 0.37
N LEU A 75 -7.79 -8.84 -0.38
CA LEU A 75 -8.69 -9.82 -1.03
C LEU A 75 -9.43 -10.76 -0.05
N GLY A 76 -9.23 -10.64 1.28
CA GLY A 76 -9.52 -11.71 2.24
C GLY A 76 -10.54 -11.46 3.35
N GLY A 77 -11.39 -10.42 3.34
CA GLY A 77 -12.26 -10.12 4.50
C GLY A 77 -13.57 -9.41 4.18
N TYR A 78 -14.54 -10.08 3.56
CA TYR A 78 -15.74 -9.44 3.00
C TYR A 78 -16.65 -8.69 4.00
N LEU A 79 -16.62 -8.97 5.31
CA LEU A 79 -17.51 -8.32 6.30
C LEU A 79 -16.86 -7.11 7.00
N GLU A 80 -15.61 -7.23 7.46
CA GLU A 80 -14.89 -6.11 8.11
C GLU A 80 -14.47 -5.03 7.11
N LEU A 81 -14.27 -5.41 5.83
CA LEU A 81 -13.98 -4.48 4.75
C LEU A 81 -15.15 -3.52 4.50
N GLY A 82 -16.40 -3.91 4.80
CA GLY A 82 -17.57 -3.04 4.68
C GLY A 82 -17.54 -1.87 5.66
N VAL A 83 -17.20 -2.12 6.93
CA VAL A 83 -17.06 -1.08 7.95
C VAL A 83 -15.85 -0.19 7.66
N ALA A 84 -14.72 -0.79 7.25
CA ALA A 84 -13.54 -0.03 6.85
C ALA A 84 -13.81 0.85 5.61
N CYS A 85 -14.54 0.33 4.61
CA CYS A 85 -14.92 1.06 3.40
C CYS A 85 -15.90 2.19 3.70
N PHE A 86 -16.94 1.92 4.49
CA PHE A 86 -17.88 2.94 4.94
C PHE A 86 -17.16 4.04 5.74
N GLY A 87 -16.29 3.67 6.67
CA GLY A 87 -15.51 4.63 7.45
C GLY A 87 -14.59 5.49 6.57
N PHE A 88 -13.90 4.88 5.61
CA PHE A 88 -13.07 5.62 4.65
C PHE A 88 -13.92 6.60 3.83
N GLY A 89 -15.07 6.17 3.30
CA GLY A 89 -15.98 7.05 2.56
C GLY A 89 -16.56 8.19 3.41
N ALA A 90 -17.17 7.85 4.54
CA ALA A 90 -17.95 8.77 5.36
C ALA A 90 -17.11 9.77 6.15
N PHE A 91 -15.87 9.44 6.51
CA PHE A 91 -15.01 10.30 7.33
C PHE A 91 -13.82 10.87 6.56
N HIS A 92 -13.10 10.02 5.80
CA HIS A 92 -11.88 10.44 5.09
C HIS A 92 -12.21 11.19 3.79
N VAL A 93 -13.03 10.60 2.91
CA VAL A 93 -13.32 11.17 1.58
C VAL A 93 -14.19 12.43 1.65
N THR A 94 -15.25 12.42 2.48
CA THR A 94 -16.12 13.60 2.69
C THR A 94 -15.42 14.73 3.45
N GLY A 95 -14.35 14.42 4.19
CA GLY A 95 -13.65 15.36 5.08
C GLY A 95 -14.41 15.69 6.36
N LEU A 96 -15.38 14.86 6.78
CA LEU A 96 -16.04 15.01 8.08
C LEU A 96 -15.04 14.82 9.24
N TYR A 97 -14.10 13.88 9.07
CA TYR A 97 -13.00 13.64 10.01
C TYR A 97 -11.78 13.09 9.25
N GLY A 98 -11.27 13.88 8.30
CA GLY A 98 -10.14 13.49 7.45
C GLY A 98 -9.77 14.57 6.42
N PRO A 99 -8.67 14.39 5.70
CA PRO A 99 -8.09 15.41 4.82
C PRO A 99 -8.80 15.60 3.47
N ARG A 100 -9.88 14.84 3.18
CA ARG A 100 -10.47 14.70 1.84
C ARG A 100 -9.51 14.04 0.85
N ILE A 101 -9.99 13.85 -0.38
CA ILE A 101 -9.19 13.38 -1.50
C ILE A 101 -8.71 14.56 -2.35
N TRP A 102 -7.63 14.34 -3.08
CA TRP A 102 -7.13 15.27 -4.09
C TRP A 102 -8.16 15.43 -5.23
N VAL A 103 -8.45 16.67 -5.62
CA VAL A 103 -9.34 17.00 -6.74
C VAL A 103 -8.63 17.91 -7.73
N LEU A 104 -8.68 17.54 -9.01
CA LEU A 104 -8.15 18.32 -10.13
C LEU A 104 -9.29 18.91 -10.97
N ASP A 105 -9.09 20.09 -11.55
CA ASP A 105 -9.99 20.61 -12.58
C ASP A 105 -9.91 19.75 -13.88
N PRO A 106 -10.87 19.88 -14.80
CA PRO A 106 -10.90 19.08 -16.04
C PRO A 106 -9.65 19.19 -16.91
N TYR A 107 -8.90 20.29 -16.81
CA TYR A 107 -7.65 20.52 -17.54
C TYR A 107 -6.41 20.15 -16.73
N GLY A 108 -6.54 19.75 -15.46
CA GLY A 108 -5.44 19.30 -14.61
C GLY A 108 -4.43 20.40 -14.25
N LEU A 109 -4.85 21.66 -14.28
CA LEU A 109 -4.01 22.84 -14.02
C LEU A 109 -4.05 23.28 -12.55
N ILE A 110 -5.16 23.02 -11.86
CA ILE A 110 -5.43 23.43 -10.49
C ILE A 110 -5.85 22.19 -9.70
N GLY A 111 -4.95 21.71 -8.84
CA GLY A 111 -5.20 20.63 -7.89
C GLY A 111 -5.20 21.14 -6.45
N LYS A 112 -6.08 20.59 -5.62
CA LYS A 112 -6.17 20.89 -4.19
C LYS A 112 -6.79 19.74 -3.41
#